data_AF-A0A7V3I368-F1
#
_entry.id   AF-A0A7V3I368-F1
#
_cell.length_a   1.000
_cell.length_b   1.000
_cell.length_c   1.000
_cell.angle_alpha   90.00
_cell.angle_beta   90.00
_cell.angle_gamma   90.00
#
_symmetry.space_group_name_H-M   'P 1'
#
loop_
_entity.id
_entity.type
_entity.pdbx_description
1 polymer ?
#
loop_
_entity_poly.entity_id
_entity_poly.type
_entity_poly.pdbx_seq_one_letter_code
_entity_poly.pdbx_strand_id
1 'polypeptide(L)'
;MRLALAFALLILVTACCRAEEPVMAWEYDFVRQPVGARPRIEARYVDARRAGFDIDAERYRLMVDLKSNAGQRIRRLDVGRPSPNTNLLTGNGAFVEVTDASGRVYCSLRSKNASRVNIYRRGPYYIETHWLDVELADS
;
A
#
# COMPACT_ATOMS: atom_id res chain seq x y z
N MET A 1 -17.29 24.18 58.77
CA MET A 1 -16.21 24.63 57.86
C MET A 1 -15.26 23.53 57.38
N ARG A 2 -14.86 22.55 58.21
CA ARG A 2 -13.91 21.49 57.79
C ARG A 2 -14.47 20.52 56.72
N LEU A 3 -15.78 20.26 56.71
CA LEU A 3 -16.42 19.36 55.74
C LEU A 3 -16.52 19.95 54.32
N ALA A 4 -16.75 21.26 54.22
CA ALA A 4 -16.85 21.96 52.93
C ALA A 4 -15.50 22.04 52.20
N LEU A 5 -14.41 22.16 52.97
CA LEU A 5 -13.05 22.18 52.41
C LEU A 5 -12.66 20.82 51.83
N ALA A 6 -13.02 19.71 52.49
CA ALA A 6 -12.78 18.36 52.00
C ALA A 6 -13.56 18.06 50.71
N PHE A 7 -14.79 18.56 50.62
CA PHE A 7 -15.63 18.39 49.41
C PHE A 7 -15.10 19.22 48.23
N ALA A 8 -14.65 20.44 48.47
CA ALA A 8 -14.01 21.28 47.45
C ALA A 8 -12.69 20.67 46.94
N LEU A 9 -11.90 20.05 47.83
CA LEU A 9 -10.67 19.37 47.45
C LEU A 9 -10.93 18.12 46.58
N LEU A 10 -11.99 17.37 46.89
CA LEU A 10 -12.38 16.17 46.14
C LEU A 10 -12.82 16.51 44.70
N ILE A 11 -13.55 17.63 44.52
CA ILE A 11 -13.97 18.11 43.20
C ILE A 11 -12.77 18.56 42.36
N LEU A 12 -11.79 19.23 42.99
CA LEU A 12 -10.54 19.65 42.32
C LEU A 12 -9.68 18.47 41.86
N VAL A 13 -9.60 17.38 42.65
CA VAL A 13 -8.84 16.17 42.27
C VAL A 13 -9.52 15.45 41.09
N THR A 14 -10.85 15.43 41.02
CA THR A 14 -11.57 14.82 39.88
C THR A 14 -11.46 15.61 38.57
N ALA A 15 -11.21 16.93 38.62
CA ALA A 15 -11.09 17.77 37.43
C ALA A 15 -9.72 17.65 36.73
N CYS A 16 -8.67 17.25 37.45
CA CYS A 16 -7.33 17.05 36.89
C CYS A 16 -7.13 15.68 36.22
N CYS A 17 -8.08 14.75 36.34
CA CYS A 17 -8.06 13.46 35.64
C CYS A 17 -8.86 13.50 34.33
N ARG A 18 -8.86 14.63 33.61
CA ARG A 18 -9.13 14.59 32.18
C ARG A 18 -7.94 13.91 31.52
N ALA A 19 -8.05 12.60 31.34
CA ALA A 19 -7.19 11.88 30.42
C ALA A 19 -7.28 12.62 29.07
N GLU A 20 -6.18 13.23 28.64
CA GLU A 20 -6.01 13.55 27.23
C GLU A 20 -6.31 12.26 26.48
N GLU A 21 -7.38 12.25 25.70
CA GLU A 21 -7.60 11.14 24.79
C GLU A 21 -6.31 11.01 23.97
N PRO A 22 -5.66 9.83 23.97
CA PRO A 22 -4.44 9.67 23.23
C PRO A 22 -4.80 9.95 21.78
N VAL A 23 -4.31 11.09 21.26
CA VAL A 23 -4.40 11.44 19.84
C VAL A 23 -3.88 10.22 19.11
N MET A 24 -4.82 9.47 18.52
CA MET A 24 -4.50 8.17 17.95
C MET A 24 -3.49 8.44 16.83
N ALA A 25 -2.43 7.64 16.73
CA ALA A 25 -1.32 7.89 15.80
C ALA A 25 -1.77 8.18 14.35
N TRP A 26 -2.95 7.68 13.95
CA TRP A 26 -3.56 7.94 12.65
C TRP A 26 -3.99 9.40 12.42
N GLU A 27 -4.32 10.18 13.46
CA GLU A 27 -4.73 11.59 13.32
C GLU A 27 -3.59 12.47 12.81
N TYR A 28 -2.34 12.17 13.19
CA TYR A 28 -1.16 12.83 12.66
C TYR A 28 -0.92 12.56 11.17
N ASP A 29 -1.39 11.41 10.66
CA ASP A 29 -1.27 11.10 9.23
C ASP A 29 -2.05 12.12 8.40
N PHE A 30 -3.18 12.61 8.92
CA PHE A 30 -4.06 13.54 8.19
C PHE A 30 -3.50 14.96 8.15
N VAL A 31 -2.87 15.40 9.24
CA VAL A 31 -2.24 16.73 9.35
C VAL A 31 -1.10 16.89 8.35
N ARG A 32 -0.39 15.80 8.04
CA ARG A 32 0.76 15.80 7.12
C ARG A 32 0.38 15.58 5.65
N GLN A 33 -0.88 15.29 5.34
CA GLN A 33 -1.33 14.97 3.98
C GLN A 33 -2.65 15.67 3.62
N PRO A 34 -2.64 17.00 3.48
CA PRO A 34 -3.83 17.75 3.08
C PRO A 34 -4.35 17.25 1.72
N VAL A 35 -5.68 17.18 1.56
CA VAL A 35 -6.34 16.57 0.38
C VAL A 35 -5.80 17.12 -0.94
N GLY A 36 -5.55 18.44 -1.00
CA GLY A 36 -5.03 19.10 -2.21
C GLY A 36 -3.55 18.82 -2.53
N ALA A 37 -2.78 18.24 -1.59
CA ALA A 37 -1.39 17.85 -1.82
C ALA A 37 -1.24 16.36 -2.15
N ARG A 38 -2.36 15.62 -2.25
CA ARG A 38 -2.32 14.19 -2.58
C ARG A 38 -2.09 14.02 -4.06
N PRO A 39 -1.14 13.16 -4.47
CA PRO A 39 -0.91 12.90 -5.87
C PRO A 39 -2.15 12.29 -6.48
N ARG A 40 -2.48 12.70 -7.71
CA ARG A 40 -3.53 12.05 -8.48
C ARG A 40 -3.08 10.63 -8.78
N ILE A 41 -3.88 9.65 -8.37
CA ILE A 41 -3.68 8.23 -8.67
C ILE A 41 -4.99 7.59 -9.10
N GLU A 42 -4.94 6.86 -10.19
CA GLU A 42 -6.01 6.02 -10.69
C GLU A 42 -5.44 4.64 -10.96
N ALA A 43 -6.00 3.60 -10.34
CA ALA A 43 -5.70 2.23 -10.71
C ALA A 43 -6.93 1.57 -11.31
N ARG A 44 -6.69 0.82 -12.37
CA ARG A 44 -7.72 0.04 -13.05
C ARG A 44 -7.20 -1.33 -13.39
N TYR A 45 -8.09 -2.30 -13.35
CA TYR A 45 -7.81 -3.59 -13.95
C TYR A 45 -7.70 -3.44 -15.47
N VAL A 46 -6.77 -4.17 -16.08
CA VAL A 46 -6.59 -4.17 -17.54
C VAL A 46 -7.73 -4.91 -18.27
N ASP A 47 -8.40 -5.83 -17.58
CA ASP A 47 -9.56 -6.58 -18.08
C ASP A 47 -10.50 -7.04 -16.95
N ALA A 48 -11.66 -7.58 -17.32
CA ALA A 48 -12.65 -8.12 -16.38
C ALA A 48 -12.16 -9.38 -15.63
N ARG A 49 -11.11 -10.04 -16.14
CA ARG A 49 -10.48 -11.21 -15.52
C ARG A 49 -9.45 -10.82 -14.47
N ARG A 50 -9.20 -9.51 -14.31
CA ARG A 50 -8.21 -8.95 -13.38
C ARG A 50 -6.80 -9.48 -13.67
N ALA A 51 -6.47 -9.67 -14.94
CA ALA A 51 -5.18 -10.23 -15.35
C ALA A 51 -3.98 -9.30 -15.06
N GLY A 52 -4.23 -8.04 -14.75
CA GLY A 52 -3.20 -7.05 -14.50
C GLY A 52 -3.77 -5.70 -14.04
N PHE A 53 -2.87 -4.79 -13.70
CA PHE A 53 -3.16 -3.42 -13.33
C PHE A 53 -2.51 -2.41 -14.26
N ASP A 54 -3.20 -1.31 -14.44
CA ASP A 54 -2.68 -0.07 -15.00
C ASP A 54 -2.88 1.01 -13.93
N ILE A 55 -1.77 1.47 -13.37
CA ILE A 55 -1.73 2.50 -12.33
C ILE A 55 -1.20 3.77 -12.98
N ASP A 56 -2.08 4.76 -13.13
CA ASP A 56 -1.75 6.09 -13.60
C ASP A 56 -1.62 7.02 -12.38
N ALA A 57 -0.38 7.37 -12.06
CA ALA A 57 -0.06 8.31 -11.00
C ALA A 57 0.55 9.57 -11.60
N GLU A 58 0.40 10.70 -10.90
CA GLU A 58 0.80 12.03 -11.40
C GLU A 58 2.22 12.12 -11.99
N ARG A 59 3.15 11.32 -11.47
CA ARG A 59 4.57 11.32 -11.89
C ARG A 59 5.05 10.00 -12.44
N TYR A 60 4.20 8.98 -12.54
CA TYR A 60 4.60 7.69 -13.08
C TYR A 60 3.41 6.88 -13.54
N ARG A 61 3.64 5.96 -14.47
CA ARG A 61 2.66 4.96 -14.86
C ARG A 61 3.24 3.56 -14.70
N LEU A 62 2.51 2.68 -14.04
CA LEU A 62 2.91 1.31 -13.78
C LEU A 62 1.96 0.35 -14.50
N MET A 63 2.51 -0.62 -15.23
CA MET A 63 1.72 -1.76 -15.73
C MET A 63 2.22 -3.05 -15.10
N VAL A 64 1.30 -3.75 -14.45
CA VAL A 64 1.57 -4.98 -13.70
C VAL A 64 0.79 -6.12 -14.31
N ASP A 65 1.46 -7.25 -14.56
CA ASP A 65 0.82 -8.51 -14.88
C ASP A 65 0.61 -9.29 -13.57
N LEU A 66 -0.64 -9.64 -13.28
CA LEU A 66 -1.03 -10.52 -12.16
C LEU A 66 -1.35 -11.95 -12.63
N LYS A 67 -1.56 -12.11 -13.94
CA LYS A 67 -1.74 -13.40 -14.59
C LYS A 67 -1.26 -13.31 -16.04
N SER A 68 -0.11 -13.93 -16.33
CA SER A 68 0.41 -14.03 -17.69
C SER A 68 1.22 -15.30 -17.89
N ASN A 69 1.41 -15.72 -19.15
CA ASN A 69 2.29 -16.85 -19.48
C ASN A 69 3.74 -16.57 -19.09
N ALA A 70 4.15 -15.31 -19.01
CA ALA A 70 5.47 -14.90 -18.52
C ALA A 70 5.48 -14.63 -17.00
N GLY A 71 4.42 -15.00 -16.28
CA GLY A 71 4.29 -14.90 -14.82
C GLY A 71 3.89 -13.51 -14.32
N GLN A 72 3.90 -13.34 -13.00
CA GLN A 72 3.53 -12.09 -12.34
C GLN A 72 4.74 -11.16 -12.24
N ARG A 73 4.60 -9.92 -12.72
CA ARG A 73 5.68 -8.93 -12.80
C ARG A 73 5.16 -7.52 -13.02
N ILE A 74 5.98 -6.53 -12.69
CA ILE A 74 5.86 -5.20 -13.25
C ILE A 74 6.47 -5.24 -14.65
N ARG A 75 5.64 -5.11 -15.69
CA ARG A 75 6.10 -5.17 -17.08
C ARG A 75 6.49 -3.82 -17.67
N ARG A 76 6.05 -2.72 -17.05
CA ARG A 76 6.37 -1.36 -17.49
C ARG A 76 6.33 -0.38 -16.32
N LEU A 77 7.32 0.51 -16.26
CA LEU A 77 7.35 1.65 -15.35
C LEU A 77 7.82 2.87 -16.14
N ASP A 78 6.90 3.80 -16.42
CA ASP A 78 7.22 5.11 -16.96
C ASP A 78 7.34 6.11 -15.81
N VAL A 79 8.41 6.91 -15.75
CA VAL A 79 8.57 7.96 -14.74
C VAL A 79 8.66 9.33 -15.41
N GLY A 80 8.03 10.33 -14.78
CA GLY A 80 7.86 11.67 -15.33
C GLY A 80 6.61 11.78 -16.21
N ARG A 81 6.60 12.75 -17.12
CA ARG A 81 5.52 12.90 -18.10
C ARG A 81 5.62 11.72 -19.09
N PRO A 82 4.60 10.87 -19.25
CA PRO A 82 4.70 9.66 -20.08
C PRO A 82 5.15 10.01 -21.50
N SER A 83 6.32 9.51 -21.89
CA SER A 83 6.86 9.56 -23.25
C SER A 83 7.19 8.15 -23.69
N PRO A 84 7.15 7.80 -24.99
CA PRO A 84 7.50 6.47 -25.48
C PRO A 84 8.86 5.93 -24.97
N ASN A 85 9.77 6.84 -24.58
CA ASN A 85 11.13 6.52 -24.15
C ASN A 85 11.38 6.66 -22.63
N THR A 86 10.34 6.77 -21.79
CA THR A 86 10.50 6.89 -20.32
C THR A 86 10.39 5.56 -19.57
N ASN A 87 10.25 4.43 -20.27
CA ASN A 87 10.16 3.13 -19.64
C ASN A 87 11.52 2.75 -19.01
N LEU A 88 11.55 2.56 -17.70
CA LEU A 88 12.75 2.22 -16.94
C LEU A 88 13.04 0.73 -16.88
N LEU A 89 12.12 -0.11 -17.36
CA LEU A 89 12.25 -1.57 -17.27
C LEU A 89 12.66 -2.19 -18.61
N THR A 90 13.54 -3.19 -18.54
CA THR A 90 14.02 -3.98 -19.68
C THR A 90 13.78 -5.47 -19.47
N GLY A 91 13.75 -6.25 -20.55
CA GLY A 91 13.65 -7.71 -20.49
C GLY A 91 12.38 -8.20 -19.78
N ASN A 92 12.54 -8.99 -18.71
CA ASN A 92 11.45 -9.57 -17.94
C ASN A 92 10.78 -8.59 -16.96
N GLY A 93 11.11 -7.30 -16.99
CA GLY A 93 10.56 -6.34 -16.05
C GLY A 93 11.07 -6.56 -14.62
N ALA A 94 10.33 -6.05 -13.63
CA ALA A 94 10.65 -6.27 -12.22
C ALA A 94 9.75 -7.37 -11.63
N PHE A 95 10.36 -8.31 -10.91
CA PHE A 95 9.71 -9.48 -10.32
C PHE A 95 10.31 -9.77 -8.94
N VAL A 96 9.65 -10.63 -8.18
CA VAL A 96 10.10 -11.04 -6.85
C VAL A 96 10.74 -12.41 -6.93
N GLU A 97 11.92 -12.55 -6.34
CA GLU A 97 12.59 -13.82 -6.10
C GLU A 97 13.00 -13.90 -4.63
N VAL A 98 12.70 -15.03 -4.00
CA VAL A 98 12.99 -15.28 -2.58
C VAL A 98 13.61 -16.66 -2.43
N THR A 99 14.71 -16.74 -1.68
CA THR A 99 15.35 -18.01 -1.32
C THR A 99 15.04 -18.33 0.14
N ASP A 100 14.54 -19.54 0.40
CA ASP A 100 14.28 -19.99 1.77
C ASP A 100 15.55 -20.51 2.47
N ALA A 101 15.43 -20.86 3.76
CA ALA A 101 16.55 -21.37 4.55
C ALA A 101 17.09 -22.74 4.06
N SER A 102 16.33 -23.45 3.23
CA SER A 102 16.74 -24.72 2.61
C SER A 102 17.39 -24.55 1.24
N GLY A 103 17.51 -23.30 0.74
CA GLY A 103 18.07 -22.98 -0.56
C GLY A 103 17.07 -23.08 -1.72
N ARG A 104 15.77 -23.29 -1.46
CA ARG A 104 14.76 -23.33 -2.51
C ARG A 104 14.42 -21.91 -2.96
N VAL A 105 14.35 -21.73 -4.28
CA VAL A 105 14.04 -20.44 -4.89
C VAL A 105 12.55 -20.38 -5.23
N TYR A 106 11.89 -19.29 -4.88
CA TYR A 106 10.52 -18.95 -5.23
C TYR A 106 10.52 -17.71 -6.10
N CYS A 107 9.78 -17.71 -7.20
CA CYS A 107 9.80 -16.62 -8.18
C CYS A 107 8.38 -16.26 -8.64
N SER A 108 8.07 -14.96 -8.68
CA SER A 108 6.78 -14.48 -9.18
C SER A 108 6.60 -14.72 -10.68
N LEU A 109 7.70 -14.86 -11.44
CA LEU A 109 7.64 -15.26 -12.85
C LEU A 109 7.15 -16.69 -13.05
N ARG A 110 7.20 -17.55 -12.02
CA ARG A 110 6.61 -18.90 -12.08
C ARG A 110 5.14 -18.92 -11.75
N SER A 111 4.64 -17.97 -10.97
CA SER A 111 3.23 -17.90 -10.63
C SER A 111 2.37 -17.62 -11.86
N LYS A 112 1.66 -18.66 -12.34
CA LYS A 112 0.70 -18.58 -13.47
C LYS A 112 -0.75 -18.46 -13.01
N ASN A 113 -0.98 -18.74 -11.73
CA ASN A 113 -2.28 -18.60 -11.11
C ASN A 113 -2.61 -17.12 -10.89
N ALA A 114 -3.91 -16.82 -10.85
CA ALA A 114 -4.36 -15.46 -10.59
C ALA A 114 -4.00 -15.05 -9.16
N SER A 115 -3.35 -13.91 -8.99
CA SER A 115 -3.03 -13.39 -7.66
C SER A 115 -4.28 -13.11 -6.85
N ARG A 116 -4.22 -13.34 -5.53
CA ARG A 116 -5.25 -12.83 -4.61
C ARG A 116 -5.03 -11.34 -4.40
N VAL A 117 -5.75 -10.52 -5.15
CA VAL A 117 -5.74 -9.06 -4.96
C VAL A 117 -6.62 -8.70 -3.76
N ASN A 118 -6.05 -8.01 -2.78
CA ASN A 118 -6.82 -7.40 -1.70
C ASN A 118 -6.56 -5.88 -1.70
N ILE A 119 -7.51 -5.12 -2.23
CA ILE A 119 -7.42 -3.66 -2.31
C ILE A 119 -7.99 -3.10 -1.01
N TYR A 120 -7.13 -2.52 -0.18
CA TYR A 120 -7.55 -1.86 1.06
C TYR A 120 -7.62 -0.35 0.86
N ARG A 121 -8.83 0.20 0.80
CA ARG A 121 -9.03 1.64 0.96
C ARG A 121 -9.21 1.95 2.45
N ARG A 122 -8.19 2.50 3.12
CA ARG A 122 -8.34 3.06 4.48
C ARG A 122 -8.52 4.56 4.40
N GLY A 123 -9.77 5.00 4.50
CA GLY A 123 -10.11 6.43 4.48
C GLY A 123 -9.69 7.08 3.16
N PRO A 124 -9.17 8.31 3.18
CA PRO A 124 -8.86 9.03 1.96
C PRO A 124 -7.37 8.85 1.55
N TYR A 125 -6.70 7.85 2.15
CA TYR A 125 -5.40 7.34 1.71
C TYR A 125 -5.57 6.27 0.65
N TYR A 126 -4.66 6.30 -0.31
CA TYR A 126 -4.47 5.21 -1.25
C TYR A 126 -3.28 4.37 -0.75
N ILE A 127 -3.56 3.28 -0.05
CA ILE A 127 -2.55 2.24 0.20
C ILE A 127 -2.96 1.06 -0.67
N GLU A 128 -2.32 0.92 -1.82
CA GLU A 128 -2.52 -0.26 -2.65
C GLU A 128 -1.40 -1.25 -2.34
N THR A 129 -1.73 -2.24 -1.52
CA THR A 129 -0.86 -3.39 -1.31
C THR A 129 -1.12 -4.37 -2.45
N HIS A 130 -0.19 -4.44 -3.39
CA HIS A 130 -0.19 -5.47 -4.41
C HIS A 130 0.62 -6.67 -3.92
N TRP A 131 0.00 -7.84 -3.95
CA TRP A 131 0.67 -9.10 -3.66
C TRP A 131 1.06 -9.73 -4.99
N LEU A 132 2.37 -9.96 -5.19
CA LEU A 132 2.86 -10.85 -6.23
C LEU A 132 3.03 -12.22 -5.58
N ASP A 133 2.23 -13.18 -6.03
CA ASP A 133 2.38 -14.56 -5.59
C ASP A 133 3.65 -15.13 -6.21
N VAL A 134 4.38 -15.93 -5.42
CA VAL A 134 5.59 -16.62 -5.84
C VAL A 134 5.33 -18.12 -5.85
N GLU A 135 5.85 -18.81 -6.86
CA GLU A 135 5.83 -20.27 -6.96
C GLU A 135 7.27 -20.79 -7.03
N LEU A 136 7.49 -22.07 -6.70
CA LEU A 136 8.82 -22.69 -6.72
C LEU A 136 9.46 -22.52 -8.11
N ALA A 137 10.70 -22.06 -8.16
CA ALA A 137 11.45 -21.78 -9.39
C ALA A 137 11.86 -23.05 -10.14
N ASP A 138 12.07 -24.13 -9.38
CA ASP A 138 12.54 -25.44 -9.80
C ASP A 138 11.41 -26.48 -9.68
N SER A 139 10.53 -26.52 -10.68
CA SER A 139 9.59 -27.62 -10.91
C SER A 139 9.80 -28.19 -12.30
#